data_AF-A0A1L7NP18-F1
#
_entry.id   AF-A0A1L7NP18-F1
#
_cell.length_a   1.000
_cell.length_b   1.000
_cell.length_c   1.000
_cell.angle_alpha   90.00
_cell.angle_beta   90.00
_cell.angle_gamma   90.00
#
_symmetry.space_group_name_H-M   'P 1'
#
loop_
_entity.id
_entity.type
_entity.pdbx_description
1 polymer ?
#
loop_
_entity_poly.entity_id
_entity_poly.type
_entity_poly.pdbx_seq_one_letter_code
_entity_poly.pdbx_strand_id
1 'polypeptide(L)' 'MASFTPGREYHFTLSDGRNLVLRFVGLGQHMRPIWQDVATGTEIELPPYRSFRPV' A
#
# COMPACT_ATOMS: atom_id res chain seq x y z
N MET A 1 5.10 -3.89 -16.33
CA MET A 1 4.77 -2.73 -15.47
C MET A 1 3.45 -3.05 -14.77
N ALA A 2 3.41 -3.06 -13.43
CA ALA A 2 2.18 -3.35 -12.71
C ALA A 2 1.24 -2.13 -12.83
N SER A 3 0.22 -2.25 -13.67
CA SER A 3 -0.81 -1.21 -13.82
C SER A 3 -1.76 -1.28 -12.63
N PHE A 4 -1.63 -0.33 -11.72
CA PHE A 4 -2.56 -0.19 -10.60
C PHE A 4 -3.88 0.43 -11.10
N THR A 5 -5.00 -0.23 -10.84
CA THR A 5 -6.32 0.25 -11.28
C THR A 5 -6.93 1.14 -10.19
N PRO A 6 -7.42 2.35 -10.53
CA PRO A 6 -8.14 3.18 -9.58
C PRO A 6 -9.31 2.41 -8.96
N GLY A 7 -9.49 2.51 -7.64
CA GLY A 7 -10.55 1.80 -6.91
C GLY A 7 -10.28 0.32 -6.62
N ARG A 8 -9.13 -0.25 -7.04
CA ARG A 8 -8.69 -1.56 -6.57
C ARG A 8 -7.92 -1.45 -5.26
N GLU A 9 -8.18 -2.38 -4.37
CA GLU A 9 -7.45 -2.59 -3.14
C GLU A 9 -6.43 -3.71 -3.35
N TYR A 10 -5.21 -3.51 -2.87
CA TYR A 10 -4.14 -4.49 -2.95
C TYR A 10 -3.77 -4.90 -1.53
N HIS A 11 -4.01 -6.17 -1.22
CA HIS A 11 -3.77 -6.72 0.12
C HIS A 11 -2.36 -7.29 0.20
N PHE A 12 -1.65 -6.95 1.26
CA PHE A 12 -0.31 -7.41 1.55
C PHE A 12 -0.24 -7.94 2.97
N THR A 13 0.45 -9.07 3.15
CA THR A 13 0.78 -9.59 4.48
C THR A 13 2.27 -9.37 4.70
N LEU A 14 2.61 -8.60 5.74
CA LEU A 14 3.98 -8.38 6.16
C LEU A 14 4.54 -9.63 6.85
N SER A 15 5.87 -9.72 6.94
CA SER A 15 6.57 -10.86 7.57
C SER A 15 6.29 -11.01 9.07
N ASP A 16 5.83 -9.94 9.72
CA ASP A 16 5.39 -9.93 11.12
C ASP A 16 3.93 -10.38 11.31
N GLY A 17 3.24 -10.74 10.22
CA GLY A 17 1.84 -11.17 10.21
C GLY A 17 0.82 -10.03 10.09
N ARG A 18 1.26 -8.76 9.99
CA ARG A 18 0.33 -7.65 9.79
C ARG A 18 -0.23 -7.64 8.37
N ASN A 19 -1.53 -7.33 8.26
CA ASN A 19 -2.20 -7.17 6.98
C ASN A 19 -2.37 -5.70 6.65
N LEU A 20 -1.84 -5.31 5.50
CA LEU A 20 -1.93 -3.97 4.95
C LEU A 20 -2.73 -3.98 3.67
N VAL A 21 -3.39 -2.86 3.41
CA VAL A 21 -4.09 -2.60 2.17
C VAL A 21 -3.50 -1.35 1.53
N LEU A 22 -3.00 -1.48 0.31
CA LEU A 22 -2.62 -0.37 -0.55
C LEU A 22 -3.84 0.03 -1.38
N ARG A 23 -4.19 1.31 -1.29
CA ARG A 23 -5.25 1.93 -2.09
C ARG A 23 -4.71 3.16 -2.78
N PHE A 24 -5.33 3.50 -3.89
CA PHE A 24 -5.03 4.72 -4.60
C PHE A 24 -6.20 5.67 -4.44
N VAL A 25 -5.95 6.84 -3.85
CA VAL A 25 -6.94 7.89 -3.63
C VAL A 25 -6.65 9.08 -4.52
N GLY A 26 -7.70 9.74 -5.00
CA GLY A 26 -7.60 10.82 -5.98
C GLY A 26 -8.01 10.38 -7.38
N LEU A 27 -7.94 11.32 -8.33
CA LEU A 27 -8.41 11.13 -9.70
C LEU A 27 -7.32 11.52 -10.69
N GLY A 28 -7.13 10.70 -11.73
CA GLY A 28 -6.16 10.96 -12.81
C GLY A 28 -4.75 11.21 -12.28
N GLN A 29 -4.22 12.40 -12.55
CA GLN A 29 -2.85 12.78 -12.19
C GLN A 29 -2.66 13.11 -10.70
N HIS A 30 -3.75 13.25 -9.94
CA HIS A 30 -3.72 13.51 -8.50
C HIS A 30 -3.84 12.22 -7.67
N MET A 31 -3.76 11.07 -8.32
CA MET A 31 -3.85 9.78 -7.65
C MET A 31 -2.59 9.53 -6.81
N ARG A 32 -2.76 9.32 -5.50
CA ARG A 32 -1.67 9.00 -4.58
C ARG A 32 -1.90 7.63 -3.92
N PRO A 33 -0.84 6.85 -3.69
CA PRO A 33 -0.92 5.63 -2.90
C PRO A 33 -1.12 5.97 -1.42
N ILE A 34 -2.01 5.25 -0.75
CA ILE A 34 -2.17 5.25 0.71
C ILE A 34 -2.07 3.81 1.21
N TRP A 35 -1.38 3.64 2.33
CA TRP A 35 -1.30 2.36 3.02
C TRP A 35 -2.20 2.40 4.24
N GLN A 36 -2.99 1.35 4.43
CA GLN A 36 -3.94 1.26 5.51
C GLN A 36 -3.73 -0.06 6.26
N ASP A 37 -3.66 0.00 7.58
CA ASP A 37 -3.66 -1.22 8.39
C ASP A 37 -5.08 -1.81 8.41
N VAL A 38 -5.22 -3.10 8.09
CA VAL A 38 -6.53 -3.75 8.00
C VAL A 38 -7.18 -3.90 9.37
N ALA A 39 -6.38 -4.08 10.43
CA ALA A 39 -6.90 -4.30 11.77
C ALA A 39 -7.46 -3.00 12.39
N THR A 40 -6.81 -1.86 12.12
CA THR A 40 -7.18 -0.58 12.73
C THR A 40 -7.88 0.38 11.76
N GLY A 41 -7.86 0.10 10.45
CA GLY A 41 -8.36 1.00 9.43
C GLY A 41 -7.58 2.32 9.36
N THR A 42 -6.42 2.43 9.99
CA THR A 42 -5.64 3.67 10.06
C THR A 42 -4.71 3.79 8.87
N GLU A 43 -4.64 4.98 8.26
CA GLU A 43 -3.60 5.29 7.27
C GLU A 43 -2.24 5.25 7.96
N ILE A 44 -1.32 4.47 7.41
CA ILE A 44 0.03 4.35 7.92
C ILE A 44 1.01 4.87 6.87
N GLU A 45 1.90 5.75 7.30
CA GLU A 45 3.04 6.11 6.48
C GLU A 45 4.07 4.99 6.62
N LEU A 46 4.22 4.20 5.57
CA LEU A 46 5.28 3.22 5.53
C LEU A 46 6.62 3.97 5.49
N PRO A 47 7.61 3.55 6.30
CA PRO A 47 8.95 4.12 6.18
C PRO A 47 9.42 3.96 4.73
N PRO A 48 10.24 4.88 4.20
CA PRO A 48 10.76 4.78 2.85
C PRO A 48 11.56 3.49 2.74
N TYR A 49 10.92 2.42 2.26
CA TYR A 49 11.58 1.13 2.09
C TYR A 49 12.65 1.33 1.02
N ARG A 50 13.91 1.42 1.45
CA ARG A 50 15.06 1.19 0.59
C ARG A 50 14.95 -0.26 0.14
N SER A 51 14.39 -0.47 -1.05
CA SER A 51 14.41 -1.71 -1.83
C SER A 51 15.07 -2.89 -1.10
N PHE A 52 14.25 -3.78 -0.54
CA PHE A 52 14.74 -5.04 0.00
C PHE A 52 15.45 -5.79 -1.14
N ARG A 53 16.79 -5.78 -1.15
CA ARG A 53 17.57 -6.67 -2.00
C ARG A 53 17.57 -8.02 -1.31
N PRO A 54 17.04 -9.09 -1.94
CA PRO A 54 17.30 -10.43 -1.43
C PRO A 54 18.82 -10.61 -1.43
N VAL A 55 19.37 -11.00 -0.28
CA VAL A 55 20.74 -11.51 -0.15
C VAL A 55 20.70 -13.00 -0.41
#